data_AF-A0A7C4Z357-F1
#
_entry.id   AF-A0A7C4Z357-F1
#
_cell.length_a   1.000
_cell.length_b   1.000
_cell.length_c   1.000
_cell.angle_alpha   90.00
_cell.angle_beta   90.00
_cell.angle_gamma   90.00
#
_symmetry.space_group_name_H-M   'P 1'
#
loop_
_entity.id
_entity.type
_entity.pdbx_description
1 polymer ?
#
loop_
_entity_poly.entity_id
_entity_poly.type
_entity_poly.pdbx_seq_one_letter_code
_entity_poly.pdbx_strand_id
1 'polypeptide(L)'
;MGITIRTAVALVILGAVSFSQWKTIAQAGTKALLMMVIGGGVVAGAAGMLCFYTAIKGAPLGRVMPIAFTSPLFGALMGILFGGEPVQVKTIVGMLLTVGGIVVLTLG
;
A
#
# COMPACT_ATOMS: atom_id res chain seq x y z
N MET A 1 1.62 -4.29 19.32
CA MET A 1 0.43 -5.01 19.83
C MET A 1 -0.72 -5.01 18.83
N GLY A 2 -1.36 -3.89 18.52
CA GLY A 2 -2.48 -3.89 17.54
C GLY A 2 -2.09 -4.35 16.13
N ILE A 3 -0.99 -3.81 15.57
CA ILE A 3 -0.49 -4.20 14.24
C ILE A 3 -0.07 -5.67 14.16
N THR A 4 0.58 -6.18 15.20
CA THR A 4 1.11 -7.55 15.24
C THR A 4 -0.02 -8.57 15.28
N ILE A 5 -1.09 -8.29 16.03
CA ILE A 5 -2.29 -9.13 16.05
C ILE A 5 -2.99 -9.08 14.69
N ARG A 6 -3.17 -7.89 14.12
CA ARG A 6 -3.77 -7.72 12.78
C ARG A 6 -3.01 -8.50 11.72
N THR A 7 -1.69 -8.35 11.64
CA THR A 7 -0.86 -9.04 10.64
C THR A 7 -0.82 -10.54 10.87
N ALA A 8 -0.80 -11.02 12.11
CA ALA A 8 -0.84 -12.45 12.42
C ALA A 8 -2.17 -13.08 11.97
N VAL A 9 -3.31 -12.45 12.27
CA VAL A 9 -4.62 -12.93 11.84
C VAL A 9 -4.74 -12.91 10.31
N ALA A 10 -4.29 -11.82 9.67
CA ALA A 10 -4.27 -11.72 8.21
C ALA A 10 -3.39 -12.80 7.57
N LEU A 11 -2.23 -13.09 8.15
CA LEU A 11 -1.33 -14.14 7.68
C LEU A 11 -2.00 -15.52 7.72
N VAL A 12 -2.68 -15.85 8.81
CA VAL A 12 -3.36 -17.15 8.97
C VAL A 12 -4.49 -17.30 7.94
N ILE A 13 -5.34 -16.28 7.79
CA ILE A 13 -6.48 -16.32 6.87
C ILE A 13 -5.99 -16.35 5.41
N LEU A 14 -5.12 -15.42 5.03
CA LEU A 14 -4.61 -15.35 3.66
C LEU A 14 -3.74 -16.57 3.32
N GLY A 15 -2.98 -17.10 4.28
CA GLY A 15 -2.22 -18.33 4.12
C GLY A 15 -3.13 -19.54 3.84
N ALA A 16 -4.23 -19.67 4.58
CA ALA A 16 -5.22 -20.74 4.36
C ALA A 16 -5.94 -20.60 3.00
N VAL A 17 -6.32 -19.39 2.60
CA VAL A 17 -7.01 -19.15 1.31
C VAL A 17 -6.06 -19.31 0.13
N SER A 18 -4.82 -18.84 0.25
CA SER A 18 -3.85 -18.90 -0.85
C SER A 18 -3.17 -20.26 -1.02
N PHE A 19 -3.51 -21.30 -0.25
CA PHE A 19 -2.85 -22.62 -0.28
C PHE A 19 -2.72 -23.22 -1.70
N SER A 20 -3.68 -22.95 -2.59
CA SER A 20 -3.65 -23.38 -4.01
C SER A 20 -2.59 -22.64 -4.86
N GLN A 21 -2.27 -21.39 -4.54
CA GLN A 21 -1.33 -20.54 -5.27
C GLN A 21 0.14 -20.68 -4.82
N TRP A 22 0.43 -21.45 -3.77
CA TRP A 22 1.80 -21.61 -3.25
C TRP A 22 2.73 -22.29 -4.25
N LYS A 23 2.20 -23.13 -5.15
CA LYS A 23 2.98 -23.73 -6.24
C LYS A 23 3.48 -22.70 -7.26
N THR A 24 2.76 -21.59 -7.47
CA THR A 24 3.17 -20.50 -8.37
C THR A 24 4.31 -19.67 -7.78
N ILE A 25 4.41 -19.60 -6.44
CA ILE A 25 5.51 -18.89 -5.74
C ILE A 25 6.83 -19.64 -5.90
N ALA A 26 6.81 -20.97 -5.89
CA ALA A 26 8.00 -21.80 -6.15
C ALA A 26 8.53 -21.67 -7.58
N GLN A 27 7.71 -21.18 -8.51
CA GLN A 27 8.06 -20.93 -9.91
C GLN A 27 8.46 -19.46 -10.16
N ALA A 28 8.30 -18.58 -9.17
CA ALA A 28 8.70 -17.19 -9.25
C ALA A 28 10.22 -17.06 -9.06
N GLY A 29 10.89 -16.39 -10.01
CA GLY A 29 12.34 -16.20 -9.97
C GLY A 29 12.82 -15.44 -8.72
N THR A 30 14.04 -15.73 -8.26
CA THR A 30 14.66 -15.21 -7.02
C THR A 30 14.61 -13.68 -6.89
N LYS A 31 14.69 -12.95 -8.03
CA LYS A 31 14.60 -11.49 -8.05
C LYS A 31 13.21 -10.97 -7.69
N ALA A 32 12.15 -11.61 -8.16
CA ALA A 32 10.77 -11.23 -7.86
C ALA A 32 10.43 -11.51 -6.39
N LEU A 33 10.90 -12.65 -5.86
CA LEU A 33 10.79 -12.99 -4.44
C LEU A 33 11.51 -11.98 -3.55
N LEU A 34 12.74 -11.59 -3.89
CA LEU A 34 13.49 -10.57 -3.16
C LEU A 34 12.77 -9.20 -3.18
N MET A 35 12.27 -8.76 -4.33
CA MET A 35 11.52 -7.51 -4.43
C MET A 35 10.21 -7.54 -3.62
N MET A 36 9.52 -8.68 -3.59
CA MET A 36 8.29 -8.85 -2.82
C MET A 36 8.57 -8.83 -1.31
N VAL A 37 9.62 -9.49 -0.85
CA VAL A 37 10.01 -9.50 0.57
C VAL A 37 10.49 -8.13 1.02
N ILE A 38 11.40 -7.51 0.27
CA ILE A 38 11.99 -6.22 0.66
C ILE A 38 10.99 -5.08 0.46
N GLY A 39 10.44 -4.93 -0.74
CA GLY A 39 9.52 -3.83 -1.06
C GLY A 39 8.14 -4.01 -0.42
N GLY A 40 7.53 -5.18 -0.60
CA GLY A 40 6.21 -5.48 -0.05
C GLY A 40 6.23 -5.75 1.45
N GLY A 41 7.10 -6.64 1.91
CA GLY A 41 7.15 -7.07 3.30
C GLY A 41 7.77 -6.04 4.24
N VAL A 42 9.01 -5.61 3.97
CA VAL A 42 9.75 -4.74 4.89
C VAL A 42 9.35 -3.27 4.75
N VAL A 43 9.35 -2.73 3.53
CA VAL A 43 9.10 -1.31 3.31
C VAL A 43 7.61 -0.98 3.45
N ALA A 44 6.75 -1.56 2.63
CA ALA A 44 5.31 -1.27 2.66
C ALA A 44 4.62 -1.88 3.89
N GLY A 45 4.94 -3.13 4.22
CA GLY A 45 4.34 -3.85 5.34
C GLY A 45 4.82 -3.35 6.70
N ALA A 46 6.10 -3.57 7.03
CA ALA A 46 6.61 -3.25 8.37
C ALA A 46 6.78 -1.73 8.58
N ALA A 47 7.62 -1.07 7.79
CA ALA A 47 7.93 0.35 8.00
C ALA A 47 6.71 1.25 7.75
N GLY A 48 5.95 0.99 6.67
CA GLY A 48 4.73 1.73 6.33
C GLY A 48 3.66 1.64 7.41
N MET A 49 3.33 0.43 7.88
CA MET A 49 2.31 0.27 8.94
C MET A 49 2.79 0.83 10.28
N LEU A 50 4.08 0.69 10.62
CA LEU A 50 4.64 1.29 11.84
C LEU A 50 4.50 2.83 11.80
N CYS A 51 4.86 3.46 10.68
CA CYS A 51 4.71 4.90 10.50
C CYS A 51 3.24 5.32 10.60
N PHE A 52 2.33 4.62 9.92
CA PHE A 52 0.89 4.92 9.94
C PHE A 52 0.29 4.82 11.34
N TYR A 53 0.57 3.74 12.07
CA TYR A 53 0.08 3.58 13.45
C TYR A 53 0.72 4.57 14.42
N THR A 54 1.94 5.03 14.16
CA THR A 54 2.59 6.07 14.95
C THR A 54 1.94 7.43 14.71
N ALA A 55 1.60 7.75 13.45
CA ALA A 55 0.89 8.97 13.10
C ALA A 55 -0.50 9.04 13.75
N ILE A 56 -1.27 7.93 13.76
CA ILE A 56 -2.58 7.86 14.44
C ILE A 56 -2.46 8.08 15.95
N LYS A 57 -1.36 7.65 16.58
CA LYS A 57 -1.14 7.86 18.01
C LYS A 57 -0.75 9.30 18.35
N GLY A 58 -0.08 10.00 17.44
CA GLY A 58 0.43 11.35 17.66
C GLY A 58 -0.49 12.48 17.18
N ALA A 59 -1.43 12.21 16.29
CA ALA A 59 -2.32 13.20 15.70
C ALA A 59 -3.76 12.69 15.59
N PRO A 60 -4.77 13.58 15.61
CA PRO A 60 -6.16 13.19 15.48
C PRO A 60 -6.42 12.47 14.14
N LEU A 61 -7.23 11.40 14.20
CA LEU A 61 -7.63 10.59 13.04
C LEU A 61 -8.12 11.44 11.85
N GLY A 62 -8.86 12.51 12.11
CA GLY A 62 -9.36 13.43 11.08
C GLY A 62 -8.27 14.12 10.25
N ARG A 63 -7.04 14.25 10.75
CA ARG A 63 -5.89 14.75 9.97
C ARG A 63 -5.05 13.63 9.36
N VAL A 64 -4.92 12.50 10.07
CA VAL A 64 -4.08 11.39 9.61
C VAL A 64 -4.71 10.64 8.44
N MET A 65 -6.04 10.49 8.45
CA MET A 65 -6.76 9.75 7.41
C MET A 65 -6.67 10.43 6.03
N PRO A 66 -6.95 11.74 5.86
CA PRO A 66 -6.77 12.41 4.58
C PRO A 66 -5.33 12.32 4.03
N ILE A 67 -4.33 12.44 4.91
CA ILE A 67 -2.93 12.27 4.53
C ILE A 67 -2.68 10.84 4.03
N ALA A 68 -3.18 9.81 4.70
CA ALA A 68 -3.04 8.43 4.25
C ALA A 68 -3.79 8.13 2.95
N PHE A 69 -4.90 8.82 2.69
CA PHE A 69 -5.63 8.74 1.42
C PHE A 69 -4.86 9.33 0.24
N THR A 70 -3.74 10.04 0.46
CA THR A 70 -2.82 10.43 -0.63
C THR A 70 -1.98 9.26 -1.16
N SER A 71 -2.05 8.06 -0.57
CA SER A 71 -1.31 6.88 -1.03
C SER A 71 -1.48 6.54 -2.53
N PRO A 72 -2.65 6.71 -3.19
CA PRO A 72 -2.77 6.47 -4.62
C PRO A 72 -1.95 7.47 -5.46
N LEU A 73 -1.74 8.70 -4.98
CA LEU A 73 -0.88 9.68 -5.65
C LEU A 73 0.57 9.19 -5.69
N PHE A 74 1.10 8.72 -4.56
CA PHE A 74 2.44 8.14 -4.47
C PHE A 74 2.55 6.83 -5.27
N GLY A 75 1.49 6.01 -5.25
CA GLY A 75 1.43 4.78 -6.04
C GLY A 75 1.48 5.05 -7.55
N ALA A 76 0.72 6.04 -8.02
CA ALA A 76 0.75 6.47 -9.41
C ALA A 76 2.10 7.08 -9.79
N LEU A 77 2.69 7.90 -8.91
CA LEU A 77 4.03 8.47 -9.12
C LEU A 77 5.11 7.37 -9.24
N MET A 78 5.08 6.37 -8.36
CA MET A 78 5.98 5.22 -8.43
C MET A 78 5.73 4.37 -9.69
N GLY A 79 4.47 4.20 -10.10
CA GLY A 79 4.11 3.53 -11.35
C GLY A 79 4.65 4.24 -12.59
N ILE A 80 4.61 5.57 -12.61
CA ILE A 80 5.19 6.37 -13.71
C ILE A 80 6.73 6.28 -13.69
N LEU A 81 7.36 6.34 -12.52
CA LEU A 81 8.82 6.38 -12.39
C LEU A 81 9.49 5.01 -12.60
N PHE A 82 8.88 3.93 -12.11
CA PHE A 82 9.46 2.58 -12.13
C PHE A 82 8.75 1.60 -13.08
N GLY A 83 7.47 1.82 -13.41
CA GLY A 83 6.69 0.93 -14.26
C GLY A 83 6.97 1.09 -15.76
N GLY A 84 7.50 2.24 -16.18
CA GLY A 84 7.84 2.50 -17.59
C GLY A 84 6.66 2.52 -18.56
N GLU A 85 5.43 2.41 -18.05
CA GLU A 85 4.21 2.43 -18.86
C GLU A 85 3.82 3.87 -19.25
N PRO A 86 3.36 4.09 -20.49
CA PRO A 86 2.97 5.41 -20.95
C PRO A 86 1.78 5.92 -20.15
N VAL A 87 1.91 7.16 -19.65
CA VAL A 87 0.86 7.81 -18.85
C VAL A 87 -0.36 8.03 -19.73
N GLN A 88 -1.37 7.18 -19.59
CA GLN A 88 -2.64 7.34 -20.29
C GLN A 88 -3.45 8.48 -19.67
N VAL A 89 -4.27 9.15 -20.49
CA VAL A 89 -5.17 10.22 -20.05
C VAL A 89 -6.08 9.75 -18.90
N LYS A 90 -6.49 8.47 -18.90
CA LYS A 90 -7.27 7.86 -17.81
C LYS A 90 -6.53 7.89 -16.46
N THR A 91 -5.22 7.65 -16.45
CA THR A 91 -4.38 7.70 -15.25
C THR A 91 -4.31 9.12 -14.69
N ILE A 92 -4.18 10.13 -15.57
CA ILE A 92 -4.14 11.54 -15.17
C ILE A 92 -5.49 11.99 -14.59
N VAL A 93 -6.60 11.64 -15.24
CA VAL A 93 -7.95 11.94 -14.75
C VAL A 93 -8.20 11.27 -13.41
N GLY A 94 -7.85 9.99 -13.26
CA GLY A 94 -7.98 9.27 -11.98
C GLY A 94 -7.13 9.88 -10.87
N MET A 95 -5.91 10.34 -11.19
CA MET A 95 -5.03 11.03 -10.24
C MET A 95 -5.65 12.36 -9.79
N LEU A 96 -6.14 13.19 -10.72
CA LEU A 96 -6.83 14.45 -10.40
C LEU A 96 -8.08 14.23 -9.55
N LEU A 97 -8.86 13.17 -9.84
CA LEU A 97 -10.08 12.85 -9.10
C LEU A 97 -9.77 12.37 -7.68
N THR A 98 -8.69 11.60 -7.51
CA THR A 98 -8.19 11.20 -6.18
C THR A 98 -7.75 12.42 -5.37
N VAL A 99 -6.94 13.30 -5.98
CA VAL A 99 -6.47 14.54 -5.32
C VAL A 99 -7.66 15.44 -4.95
N GLY A 100 -8.62 15.63 -5.87
CA GLY A 100 -9.84 16.39 -5.61
C GLY A 100 -10.66 15.82 -4.45
N GLY A 101 -10.84 14.49 -4.40
CA GLY A 101 -11.52 13.82 -3.29
C GLY A 101 -10.82 14.03 -1.95
N ILE A 102 -9.50 13.95 -1.91
CA ILE A 102 -8.72 14.18 -0.68
C ILE A 102 -8.85 15.65 -0.21
N VAL A 103 -8.81 16.60 -1.14
CA VAL A 103 -8.97 18.04 -0.82
C VAL A 103 -10.35 18.31 -0.22
N VAL A 104 -11.42 17.75 -0.79
CA VAL A 104 -12.78 17.85 -0.24
C VAL A 104 -12.86 17.24 1.16
N LEU A 105 -12.30 16.03 1.36
CA LEU A 105 -12.25 15.36 2.67
C LEU A 105 -11.40 16.11 3.71
N THR A 106 -10.47 16.95 3.28
CA THR A 106 -9.61 17.73 4.18
C THR A 106 -10.23 19.08 4.56
N LEU A 107 -11.06 19.65 3.68
CA LEU A 107 -11.72 20.95 3.87
C LEU A 107 -13.10 20.86 4.54
N GLY A 108 -13.79 19.72 4.44
CA GLY A 108 -15.06 19.43 5.11
C GLY A 108 -14.87 18.82 6.49
#